data_AF-A0A9X7TVE2-F1
#
_entry.id   AF-A0A9X7TVE2-F1
#
_cell.length_a   1.000
_cell.length_b   1.000
_cell.length_c   1.000
_cell.angle_alpha   90.00
_cell.angle_beta   90.00
_cell.angle_gamma   90.00
#
_symmetry.space_group_name_H-M   'P 1'
#
loop_
_entity.id
_entity.type
_entity.pdbx_description
1 polymer ?
#
loop_
_entity_poly.entity_id
_entity_poly.type
_entity_poly.pdbx_seq_one_letter_code
_entity_poly.pdbx_strand_id
1 'polypeptide(L)'
;MHKILNAKSFWTLVCFAAFSIFTTSLVTKMWWLNIFTIILGLAFKYYGDEVCFPERAKMRREREAKMQTYLNKRQEMNSNYVRNKRNRK
;
A
#
# COMPACT_ATOMS: atom_id res chain seq x y z
N MET A 1 -27.87 -6.85 20.94
CA MET A 1 -27.41 -5.66 20.19
C MET A 1 -25.92 -5.49 20.41
N HIS A 2 -25.17 -4.94 19.44
CA HIS A 2 -23.71 -4.78 19.39
C HIS A 2 -22.86 -5.95 18.83
N LYS A 3 -23.12 -6.35 17.57
CA LYS A 3 -22.03 -6.80 16.67
C LYS A 3 -21.33 -5.54 16.17
N ILE A 4 -20.40 -5.04 16.97
CA ILE A 4 -19.61 -3.83 16.71
C ILE A 4 -18.76 -4.08 15.46
N LEU A 5 -19.16 -3.41 14.38
CA LEU A 5 -18.36 -3.03 13.22
C LEU A 5 -17.46 -4.13 12.64
N ASN A 6 -17.97 -4.84 11.62
CA ASN A 6 -17.10 -5.52 10.66
C ASN A 6 -16.00 -4.53 10.24
N ALA A 7 -14.72 -4.88 10.39
CA ALA A 7 -13.60 -3.97 10.15
C ALA A 7 -13.68 -3.30 8.77
N LYS A 8 -14.21 -4.02 7.78
CA LYS A 8 -14.54 -3.50 6.45
C LYS A 8 -15.50 -2.30 6.48
N SER A 9 -16.58 -2.40 7.27
CA SER A 9 -17.59 -1.34 7.44
C SER A 9 -17.02 -0.10 8.14
N PHE A 10 -16.12 -0.29 9.11
CA PHE A 10 -15.42 0.80 9.77
C PHE A 10 -14.53 1.56 8.79
N TRP A 11 -13.70 0.86 8.02
CA TRP A 11 -12.82 1.48 7.03
C TRP A 11 -13.60 2.16 5.90
N THR A 12 -14.73 1.61 5.44
CA THR A 12 -15.58 2.30 4.47
C THR A 12 -16.16 3.60 5.03
N LEU A 13 -16.55 3.64 6.31
CA LEU A 13 -17.02 4.88 6.96
C LEU A 13 -15.90 5.91 7.07
N VAL A 14 -14.69 5.50 7.41
CA VAL A 14 -13.50 6.37 7.42
C VAL A 14 -13.26 6.98 6.04
N CYS A 15 -13.46 6.20 4.96
CA CYS A 15 -13.33 6.69 3.60
C CYS A 15 -14.39 7.75 3.24
N PHE A 16 -15.65 7.51 3.62
CA PHE A 16 -16.72 8.50 3.45
C PHE A 16 -16.50 9.77 4.27
N ALA A 17 -15.99 9.63 5.50
CA ALA A 17 -15.64 10.76 6.36
C ALA A 17 -14.52 11.60 5.74
N ALA A 18 -13.46 10.96 5.24
CA ALA A 18 -12.37 11.64 4.54
C ALA A 18 -12.87 12.39 3.30
N PHE A 19 -13.76 11.78 2.52
CA PHE A 19 -14.36 12.43 1.35
C PHE A 19 -15.23 13.63 1.75
N SER A 20 -16.03 13.49 2.81
CA SER A 20 -16.89 14.57 3.32
C SER A 20 -16.07 15.77 3.83
N ILE A 21 -14.97 15.51 4.54
CA ILE A 21 -14.03 16.56 5.00
C ILE A 21 -13.37 17.23 3.81
N PHE A 22 -12.99 16.47 2.78
CA PHE A 22 -12.40 17.00 1.56
C PHE A 22 -13.38 17.90 0.79
N THR A 23 -14.62 17.46 0.58
CA THR A 23 -15.66 18.26 -0.08
C THR A 23 -15.99 19.51 0.73
N THR A 24 -16.10 19.39 2.05
CA THR A 24 -16.33 20.55 2.92
C THR A 24 -15.18 21.56 2.83
N SER A 25 -13.93 21.09 2.85
CA SER A 25 -12.73 21.91 2.70
C SER A 25 -12.72 22.70 1.38
N LEU A 26 -13.16 22.08 0.28
CA LEU A 26 -13.32 22.74 -1.02
C LEU A 26 -14.36 23.86 -0.99
N VAL A 27 -15.51 23.63 -0.34
CA VAL A 27 -16.61 24.60 -0.26
C VAL A 27 -16.25 25.80 0.62
N THR A 28 -15.69 25.57 1.82
CA THR A 28 -15.30 26.65 2.74
C THR A 28 -13.96 27.31 2.39
N LYS A 29 -13.26 26.84 1.35
CA LYS A 29 -11.89 27.25 0.98
C LYS A 29 -10.90 27.15 2.15
N MET A 30 -11.20 26.30 3.14
CA MET A 30 -10.34 26.06 4.28
C MET A 30 -9.30 25.00 3.90
N TRP A 31 -8.25 25.45 3.21
CA TRP A 31 -7.18 24.59 2.69
C TRP A 31 -6.41 23.84 3.79
N TRP A 32 -6.43 24.32 5.04
CA TRP A 32 -5.78 23.65 6.17
C TRP A 32 -6.40 22.28 6.47
N LEU A 33 -7.71 22.09 6.23
CA LEU A 33 -8.38 20.81 6.45
C LEU A 33 -7.85 19.69 5.54
N ASN A 34 -7.15 20.00 4.44
CA ASN A 34 -6.51 18.98 3.61
C ASN A 34 -5.41 18.20 4.32
N ILE A 35 -4.79 18.74 5.38
CA ILE A 35 -3.81 17.96 6.15
C ILE A 35 -4.48 16.74 6.79
N PHE A 36 -5.70 16.90 7.31
CA PHE A 36 -6.47 15.82 7.90
C PHE A 36 -6.92 14.80 6.86
N THR A 37 -7.30 15.23 5.65
CA THR A 37 -7.68 14.32 4.57
C THR A 37 -6.49 13.51 4.07
N ILE A 38 -5.30 14.10 4.00
CA ILE A 38 -4.05 13.42 3.66
C ILE A 38 -3.70 12.35 4.71
N ILE A 39 -3.78 12.69 6.00
CA ILE A 39 -3.50 11.73 7.09
C ILE A 39 -4.52 10.61 7.11
N LEU A 40 -5.82 10.90 6.98
CA LEU A 40 -6.86 9.87 6.88
C LEU A 40 -6.67 9.00 5.63
N GLY A 41 -6.30 9.60 4.50
CA GLY A 41 -6.03 8.88 3.25
C GLY A 41 -4.84 7.94 3.37
N LEU A 42 -3.77 8.37 4.04
CA LEU A 42 -2.61 7.53 4.37
C LEU A 42 -2.99 6.40 5.33
N ALA A 43 -3.73 6.69 6.39
CA ALA A 43 -4.20 5.68 7.33
C ALA A 43 -5.08 4.64 6.63
N PHE A 44 -6.00 5.06 5.77
CA PHE A 44 -6.81 4.17 4.95
C PHE A 44 -5.95 3.35 3.99
N LYS A 45 -4.93 3.95 3.34
CA LYS A 45 -4.04 3.25 2.42
C LYS A 45 -3.22 2.15 3.10
N TYR A 46 -2.72 2.39 4.31
CA TYR A 46 -1.87 1.43 5.02
C TYR A 46 -2.65 0.37 5.78
N TYR A 47 -3.78 0.73 6.40
CA TYR A 47 -4.53 -0.18 7.28
C TYR A 47 -5.90 -0.56 6.75
N GLY A 48 -6.54 0.30 5.95
CA GLY A 48 -7.87 0.06 5.39
C GLY A 48 -7.86 -0.70 4.06
N ASP A 49 -6.85 -0.51 3.22
CA ASP A 49 -6.76 -1.14 1.89
C ASP A 49 -6.63 -2.67 1.99
N GLU A 50 -5.81 -3.19 2.92
CA GLU A 50 -5.70 -4.63 3.16
C GLU A 50 -6.99 -5.24 3.72
N VAL A 51 -7.75 -4.48 4.52
CA VAL A 51 -8.99 -4.95 5.16
C VAL A 51 -10.19 -4.87 4.20
N CYS A 52 -10.25 -3.83 3.37
CA CYS A 52 -11.32 -3.65 2.37
C CYS A 52 -11.09 -4.48 1.11
N PHE A 53 -9.83 -4.69 0.70
CA PHE A 53 -9.45 -5.35 -0.55
C PHE A 53 -8.32 -6.39 -0.35
N PRO A 54 -8.58 -7.50 0.35
CA PRO A 54 -7.58 -8.53 0.62
C PRO A 54 -6.98 -9.18 -0.66
N GLU A 55 -7.73 -9.24 -1.76
CA GLU A 55 -7.23 -9.74 -3.05
C GLU A 55 -6.14 -8.85 -3.65
N ARG A 56 -6.25 -7.52 -3.51
CA ARG A 56 -5.23 -6.59 -4.03
C ARG A 56 -3.94 -6.68 -3.21
N ALA A 57 -4.04 -6.91 -1.91
CA ALA A 57 -2.90 -7.14 -1.03
C ALA A 57 -2.14 -8.42 -1.43
N LYS A 58 -2.86 -9.52 -1.72
CA LYS A 58 -2.26 -10.76 -2.25
C LYS A 58 -1.51 -10.52 -3.57
N MET A 59 -2.14 -9.84 -4.54
CA MET A 59 -1.49 -9.55 -5.81
C MET A 59 -0.22 -8.68 -5.67
N ARG A 60 -0.19 -7.73 -4.72
CA ARG A 60 1.04 -6.94 -4.47
C ARG A 60 2.16 -7.81 -3.91
N ARG A 61 1.87 -8.65 -2.90
CA ARG A 61 2.87 -9.56 -2.32
C ARG A 61 3.42 -10.53 -3.37
N GLU A 62 2.58 -11.05 -4.27
CA GLU A 62 3.03 -11.91 -5.36
C GLU A 62 3.93 -11.18 -6.37
N ARG A 63 3.62 -9.91 -6.69
CA ARG A 63 4.47 -9.09 -7.56
C ARG A 63 5.82 -8.80 -6.93
N GLU A 64 5.84 -8.46 -5.65
CA GLU A 64 7.07 -8.21 -4.88
C GLU A 64 7.93 -9.49 -4.79
N ALA A 65 7.32 -10.64 -4.52
CA ALA A 65 8.02 -11.92 -4.51
C ALA A 65 8.63 -12.28 -5.87
N LYS A 66 7.91 -12.03 -6.97
CA LYS A 66 8.41 -12.21 -8.34
C LYS A 66 9.57 -11.25 -8.67
N MET A 67 9.48 -10.00 -8.21
CA MET A 67 10.56 -9.02 -8.37
C MET A 67 11.81 -9.46 -7.60
N GLN A 68 11.65 -9.90 -6.35
CA GLN A 68 12.75 -10.33 -5.50
C GLN A 68 13.47 -11.56 -6.07
N THR A 69 12.71 -12.55 -6.55
CA THR A 69 13.28 -13.74 -7.21
C THR A 69 14.02 -13.36 -8.50
N TYR A 70 13.52 -12.42 -9.28
CA TYR A 70 14.22 -11.92 -10.47
C TYR A 70 15.54 -11.21 -10.14
N LEU A 71 15.56 -10.39 -9.08
CA LEU A 71 16.76 -9.71 -8.62
C LEU A 71 17.82 -10.69 -8.09
N ASN A 72 17.41 -11.66 -7.26
CA ASN A 72 18.30 -12.69 -6.76
C ASN A 72 18.93 -13.50 -7.89
N LYS A 73 18.14 -13.89 -8.90
CA LYS A 73 18.63 -14.59 -10.09
C LYS A 73 19.65 -13.77 -10.87
N ARG A 74 19.43 -12.45 -11.01
CA ARG A 74 20.41 -11.55 -11.63
C ARG A 74 21.71 -11.45 -10.83
N GLN A 75 21.62 -11.34 -9.51
CA GLN A 75 22.79 -11.29 -8.64
C GLN A 75 23.61 -12.59 -8.74
N GLU A 76 22.95 -13.74 -8.77
CA GLU A 76 23.59 -15.04 -8.90
C GLU A 76 24.29 -15.23 -10.26
N MET A 77 23.66 -14.81 -11.36
CA MET A 77 24.33 -14.85 -12.67
C MET A 77 25.58 -13.96 -12.70
N ASN A 78 25.51 -12.78 -12.06
CA ASN A 78 26.63 -11.85 -12.03
C ASN A 78 27.77 -12.38 -11.16
N SER A 79 27.48 -12.93 -9.98
CA SER A 79 28.49 -13.54 -9.11
C SER A 79 29.17 -14.75 -9.77
N ASN A 80 28.40 -15.61 -10.45
CA ASN A 80 28.92 -16.73 -11.21
C ASN A 80 29.80 -16.29 -12.37
N TYR A 81 29.43 -15.24 -13.11
CA TYR A 81 30.26 -14.66 -14.17
C TYR A 81 31.61 -14.17 -13.63
N VAL A 82 31.61 -13.42 -12.52
CA VAL A 82 32.84 -12.93 -11.89
C VAL A 82 33.73 -14.08 -11.41
N ARG A 83 33.14 -15.11 -10.79
CA ARG A 83 33.87 -16.30 -10.32
C ARG A 83 34.51 -17.07 -11.48
N ASN A 84 33.76 -17.35 -12.54
CA ASN A 84 34.27 -18.04 -13.72
C ASN A 84 35.36 -17.23 -14.44
N LYS A 85 35.26 -15.89 -14.45
CA LYS A 85 36.29 -15.02 -14.99
C LYS A 85 37.59 -15.06 -14.19
N ARG A 86 37.53 -15.18 -12.85
CA ARG A 86 38.72 -15.37 -12.00
C ARG A 86 39.38 -16.72 -12.21
N ASN A 87 38.60 -17.80 -12.31
CA ASN A 87 39.12 -19.16 -12.45
C ASN A 87 39.70 -19.48 -13.84
N ARG A 88 39.54 -18.59 -14.83
CA ARG A 88 40.11 -18.71 -16.18
C ARG A 88 41.44 -17.97 -16.36
N LYS A 89 41.91 -17.25 -15.34
CA LYS A 89 43.25 -16.66 -15.26
C LYS A 89 44.14 -17.57 -14.42
#